data_AF-A0A9D2SGR6-F1
#
_entry.id   AF-A0A9D2SGR6-F1
#
_cell.length_a   1.000
_cell.length_b   1.000
_cell.length_c   1.000
_cell.angle_alpha   90.00
_cell.angle_beta   90.00
_cell.angle_gamma   90.00
#
_symmetry.space_group_name_H-M   'P 1'
#
loop_
_entity.id
_entity.type
_entity.pdbx_description
1 polymer ?
#
loop_
_entity_poly.entity_id
_entity_poly.type
_entity_poly.pdbx_seq_one_letter_code
_entity_poly.pdbx_strand_id
1 'polypeptide(L)'
;MELLIIIVQEEDYPGLSRDFIRNKIHATRFCTTGLYLNKPNVTLMVCIEKDREEEVLGYIRSNCKERTEERQVSEFNGMTMVDVTRSVKIGGATVMKGDVEKLLKF
;
A
#
# COMPACT_ATOMS: atom_id res chain seq x y z
N MET A 1 -2.40 -20.76 6.83
CA MET A 1 -1.86 -19.39 6.82
C MET A 1 -1.63 -18.85 5.42
N GLU A 2 -1.63 -17.53 5.31
CA GLU A 2 -1.37 -16.75 4.11
C GLU A 2 -0.49 -15.54 4.48
N LEU A 3 0.46 -15.21 3.61
CA LEU A 3 1.29 -14.01 3.71
C LEU A 3 0.71 -12.93 2.81
N LEU A 4 0.40 -11.78 3.39
CA LEU A 4 0.03 -10.57 2.70
C LEU A 4 1.19 -9.56 2.76
N ILE A 5 1.55 -9.02 1.60
CA ILE A 5 2.43 -7.87 1.46
C ILE A 5 1.55 -6.70 1.03
N ILE A 6 1.34 -5.76 1.94
CA ILE A 6 0.37 -4.67 1.80
C ILE A 6 1.14 -3.35 1.68
N ILE A 7 1.02 -2.68 0.54
CA ILE A 7 1.65 -1.37 0.28
C ILE A 7 0.56 -0.31 0.38
N VAL A 8 0.72 0.64 1.30
CA VAL A 8 -0.21 1.75 1.56
C VAL A 8 0.50 3.09 1.57
N GLN A 9 -0.28 4.15 1.40
CA GLN A 9 0.20 5.51 1.60
C GLN A 9 0.54 5.80 3.07
N GLU A 10 1.52 6.69 3.27
CA GLU A 10 1.92 7.11 4.62
C GLU A 10 0.77 7.82 5.35
N GLU A 11 -0.06 8.56 4.62
CA GLU A 11 -1.25 9.23 5.13
C GLU A 11 -2.33 8.26 5.63
N ASP A 12 -2.42 7.06 5.04
CA ASP A 12 -3.44 6.05 5.38
C ASP A 12 -2.98 5.09 6.48
N TYR A 13 -1.66 4.96 6.68
CA TYR A 13 -1.05 4.06 7.66
C TYR A 13 -1.58 4.23 9.10
N PRO A 14 -1.71 5.45 9.67
CA PRO A 14 -2.14 5.62 11.05
C PRO A 14 -3.55 5.08 11.34
N GLY A 15 -4.46 5.12 10.35
CA GLY A 15 -5.79 4.52 10.46
C GLY A 15 -5.70 3.00 10.43
N LEU A 16 -5.06 2.46 9.40
CA LEU A 16 -4.92 1.02 9.20
C LEU A 16 -4.19 0.34 10.36
N SER A 17 -3.11 0.95 10.87
CA SER A 17 -2.33 0.40 11.98
C SER A 17 -3.13 0.32 13.27
N ARG A 18 -4.00 1.31 13.54
CA ARG A 18 -4.88 1.30 14.71
C ARG A 18 -5.89 0.17 14.62
N ASP A 19 -6.48 -0.05 13.45
CA ASP A 19 -7.41 -1.15 13.23
C ASP A 19 -6.72 -2.51 13.33
N PHE A 20 -5.51 -2.66 12.79
CA PHE A 20 -4.72 -3.89 12.92
C PHE A 20 -4.40 -4.21 14.39
N ILE A 21 -3.93 -3.22 15.15
CA ILE A 21 -3.62 -3.39 16.58
C ILE A 21 -4.89 -3.79 17.37
N ARG A 22 -6.01 -3.08 17.15
CA ARG A 22 -7.28 -3.34 17.85
C ARG A 22 -7.80 -4.76 17.59
N ASN A 23 -7.63 -5.25 16.38
CA ASN A 23 -8.12 -6.57 15.94
C ASN A 23 -7.06 -7.68 15.99
N LYS A 24 -5.94 -7.45 16.69
CA LYS A 24 -4.86 -8.43 16.88
C LYS A 24 -4.34 -9.01 15.54
N ILE A 25 -4.19 -8.13 14.55
CA ILE A 25 -3.48 -8.42 13.30
C ILE A 25 -2.02 -8.04 13.51
N HIS A 26 -1.14 -9.04 13.50
CA HIS A 26 0.30 -8.83 13.64
C HIS A 26 0.90 -8.47 12.27
N ALA A 27 1.57 -7.33 12.22
CA ALA A 27 2.19 -6.81 11.02
C ALA A 27 3.62 -6.34 11.32
N THR A 28 4.53 -6.52 10.36
CA THR A 28 5.86 -5.89 10.38
C THR A 28 5.87 -4.73 9.40
N ARG A 29 6.27 -3.55 9.86
CA ARG A 29 6.31 -2.32 9.07
C ARG A 29 7.69 -2.11 8.44
N PHE A 30 7.69 -1.76 7.17
CA PHE A 30 8.84 -1.26 6.42
C PHE A 30 8.54 0.14 5.90
N CYS A 31 9.49 1.06 6.03
CA CYS A 31 9.46 2.34 5.33
C CYS A 31 10.02 2.11 3.92
N THR A 32 9.20 2.34 2.90
CA THR A 32 9.54 2.07 1.50
C THR A 32 9.33 3.33 0.66
N THR A 33 9.76 3.30 -0.60
CA THR A 33 9.58 4.43 -1.52
C THR A 33 9.10 3.89 -2.86
N GLY A 34 8.03 4.47 -3.40
CA GLY A 34 7.49 4.08 -4.70
C GLY A 34 8.35 4.63 -5.83
N LEU A 35 8.70 3.79 -6.81
CA LEU A 35 9.62 4.17 -7.90
C LEU A 35 9.04 5.23 -8.85
N TYR A 36 7.74 5.20 -9.12
CA TYR A 36 7.12 6.09 -10.11
C TYR A 36 7.04 7.55 -9.63
N LEU A 37 6.68 7.74 -8.36
CA LEU A 37 6.52 9.09 -7.79
C LEU A 37 7.69 9.52 -6.92
N ASN A 38 8.62 8.60 -6.61
CA ASN A 38 9.63 8.77 -5.57
C ASN A 38 9.03 9.27 -4.24
N LYS A 39 7.78 8.90 -3.97
CA LYS A 39 7.04 9.27 -2.76
C LYS A 39 7.24 8.17 -1.72
N PRO A 40 7.55 8.52 -0.45
CA PRO A 40 7.58 7.54 0.63
C PRO A 40 6.21 6.88 0.80
N ASN A 41 6.23 5.60 1.15
CA ASN A 41 5.05 4.81 1.43
C ASN A 41 5.37 3.79 2.53
N VAL A 42 4.35 3.04 2.97
CA VAL A 42 4.50 2.04 4.01
C VAL A 42 4.17 0.67 3.45
N THR A 43 5.08 -0.28 3.63
CA THR A 43 4.83 -1.69 3.34
C THR A 43 4.64 -2.47 4.65
N LEU A 44 3.58 -3.27 4.72
CA LEU A 44 3.26 -4.14 5.84
C LEU A 44 3.37 -5.59 5.39
N MET A 45 4.17 -6.39 6.09
CA MET A 45 4.15 -7.85 5.98
C MET A 45 3.27 -8.42 7.07
N VAL A 46 2.24 -9.18 6.66
CA VAL A 46 1.20 -9.70 7.54
C VAL A 46 1.02 -11.18 7.26
N CYS A 47 1.18 -12.03 8.28
CA CYS A 47 0.89 -13.45 8.16
C CYS A 47 -0.34 -13.77 8.99
N ILE A 48 -1.39 -14.25 8.34
CA ILE A 48 -2.71 -14.51 8.94
C ILE A 48 -3.21 -15.92 8.63
N GLU A 49 -4.24 -16.35 9.34
CA GLU A 49 -5.03 -17.50 8.90
C GLU A 49 -5.88 -17.15 7.69
N LYS A 50 -6.15 -18.15 6.84
CA LYS A 50 -6.83 -17.94 5.55
C LYS A 50 -8.25 -17.41 5.72
N ASP A 51 -8.93 -17.78 6.80
CA ASP A 51 -10.28 -17.33 7.15
C ASP A 51 -10.35 -15.84 7.56
N ARG A 52 -9.19 -15.23 7.88
CA ARG A 52 -9.08 -13.81 8.22
C ARG A 52 -8.75 -12.90 7.04
N GLU A 53 -8.61 -13.44 5.82
CA GLU A 53 -8.26 -12.66 4.61
C GLU A 53 -9.27 -11.52 4.40
N GLU A 54 -10.56 -11.82 4.36
CA GLU A 54 -11.60 -10.81 4.13
C GLU A 54 -11.71 -9.77 5.24
N GLU A 55 -11.43 -10.15 6.49
CA GLU A 55 -11.36 -9.23 7.63
C GLU A 55 -10.27 -8.17 7.38
N VAL A 56 -9.06 -8.62 7.01
CA VAL A 56 -7.93 -7.73 6.73
C VAL A 56 -8.18 -6.86 5.50
N LEU A 57 -8.71 -7.43 4.42
CA LEU A 57 -9.08 -6.67 3.24
C LEU A 57 -10.17 -5.62 3.53
N GLY A 58 -11.09 -5.93 4.45
CA GLY A 58 -12.09 -5.00 4.97
C GLY A 58 -11.45 -3.76 5.62
N TYR A 59 -10.51 -3.96 6.54
CA TYR A 59 -9.80 -2.84 7.19
C TYR A 59 -9.00 -2.00 6.19
N ILE A 60 -8.36 -2.65 5.22
CA ILE A 60 -7.63 -1.95 4.15
C ILE A 60 -8.59 -1.07 3.35
N ARG A 61 -9.74 -1.61 2.91
CA ARG A 61 -10.77 -0.86 2.15
C ARG A 61 -11.33 0.33 2.94
N SER A 62 -11.50 0.21 4.25
CA SER A 62 -12.02 1.30 5.09
C SER A 62 -11.01 2.43 5.29
N ASN A 63 -9.71 2.13 5.32
CA ASN A 63 -8.67 3.10 5.66
C ASN A 63 -7.94 3.68 4.44
N CYS A 64 -7.79 2.91 3.35
CA CYS A 64 -6.96 3.28 2.22
C CYS A 64 -7.84 3.69 1.03
N LYS A 65 -7.77 4.96 0.61
CA LYS A 65 -8.61 5.49 -0.48
C LYS A 65 -7.76 5.94 -1.66
N GLU A 66 -8.22 5.66 -2.87
CA GLU A 66 -7.65 6.26 -4.08
C GLU A 66 -7.85 7.78 -4.07
N ARG A 67 -6.82 8.48 -4.52
CA ARG A 67 -6.76 9.93 -4.67
C ARG A 67 -6.14 10.24 -6.03
N THR A 68 -6.43 11.41 -6.56
CA THR A 68 -5.77 11.91 -7.76
C THR A 68 -4.84 13.04 -7.35
N GLU A 69 -3.56 12.92 -7.66
CA GLU A 69 -2.61 14.04 -7.57
C GLU A 69 -2.29 14.53 -8.99
N GLU A 70 -2.33 15.84 -9.18
CA GLU A 70 -1.86 16.49 -10.40
C GLU A 70 -0.37 16.75 -10.29
N ARG A 71 0.38 16.40 -11.34
CA ARG A 71 1.82 16.64 -11.40
C ARG A 71 2.19 17.25 -12.74
N GLN A 72 3.03 18.27 -12.71
CA GLN A 72 3.71 18.74 -13.91
C GLN A 72 4.85 17.78 -14.26
N VAL A 73 4.85 17.32 -15.51
CA VAL A 73 5.93 16.54 -16.11
C VAL A 73 6.35 17.23 -17.39
N SER A 74 7.66 17.28 -17.62
CA SER A 74 8.22 17.82 -18.85
C SER A 74 8.21 16.72 -19.91
N GLU A 75 7.47 16.93 -21.00
CA GLU A 75 7.32 15.98 -22.10
C GLU A 75 7.81 16.62 -23.42
N PHE A 76 8.44 15.84 -24.29
CA PHE A 76 8.86 16.31 -25.61
C PHE A 76 7.68 16.21 -26.59
N ASN A 77 7.23 17.33 -27.13
CA ASN A 77 6.09 17.37 -28.05
C ASN A 77 6.46 17.18 -29.53
N GLY A 78 7.72 16.85 -29.84
CA GLY A 78 8.24 16.78 -31.20
C GLY A 78 9.08 17.99 -31.63
N MET A 79 9.03 19.11 -30.89
CA MET A 79 9.83 20.31 -31.17
C MET A 79 10.62 20.78 -29.95
N THR A 80 9.98 20.84 -28.78
CA THR A 80 10.59 21.31 -27.53
C THR A 80 10.07 20.50 -26.34
N MET A 81 10.76 20.61 -25.21
CA MET A 81 10.20 20.19 -23.93
C MET A 81 9.08 21.17 -23.53
N VAL A 82 7.94 20.64 -23.13
CA VAL A 82 6.79 21.38 -22.60
C VAL A 82 6.35 20.77 -21.28
N ASP A 83 5.99 21.61 -20.32
CA ASP A 83 5.43 21.13 -19.07
C ASP A 83 3.94 20.85 -19.25
N VAL A 84 3.54 19.61 -19.02
CA VAL A 84 2.15 19.17 -19.07
C VAL A 84 1.71 18.66 -17.71
N THR A 85 0.49 19.02 -17.31
CA THR A 85 -0.13 18.51 -16.09
C THR A 85 -0.73 17.14 -16.36
N ARG A 86 -0.23 16.12 -15.66
CA ARG A 86 -0.80 14.77 -15.66
C ARG A 86 -1.47 14.50 -14.32
N SER A 87 -2.68 13.99 -14.37
CA SER A 87 -3.37 13.43 -13.20
C SER A 87 -2.90 11.99 -12.99
N VAL A 88 -2.24 11.73 -11.87
CA VAL A 88 -1.82 10.38 -11.48
C VAL A 88 -2.73 9.91 -10.35
N LYS A 89 -3.29 8.71 -10.52
CA LYS A 89 -3.98 8.03 -9.43
C LYS A 89 -2.95 7.53 -8.42
N ILE A 90 -3.13 7.91 -7.17
CA ILE A 90 -2.27 7.53 -6.06
C ILE A 90 -3.13 7.06 -4.88
N GLY A 91 -2.52 6.34 -3.96
CA GLY A 91 -3.22 5.87 -2.76
C GLY A 91 -3.96 4.58 -2.99
N GLY A 92 -4.95 4.33 -2.14
CA GLY A 92 -5.46 2.98 -1.94
C GLY A 92 -4.39 2.07 -1.35
N ALA A 93 -4.54 0.78 -1.58
CA ALA A 93 -3.60 -0.24 -1.13
C ALA A 93 -3.34 -1.25 -2.24
N THR A 94 -2.08 -1.60 -2.43
CA THR A 94 -1.70 -2.76 -3.26
C THR A 94 -1.42 -3.93 -2.33
N VAL A 95 -2.09 -5.06 -2.56
CA VAL A 95 -1.94 -6.27 -1.73
C VAL A 95 -1.47 -7.40 -2.62
N MET A 96 -0.31 -7.97 -2.30
CA MET A 96 0.18 -9.20 -2.89
C MET A 96 0.02 -10.32 -1.86
N LYS A 97 -0.42 -11.50 -2.32
CA LYS A 97 -0.63 -12.66 -1.45
C LYS A 97 0.20 -13.86 -1.86
N GLY A 98 0.61 -14.64 -0.87
CA GLY A 98 1.35 -15.88 -1.06
C GLY A 98 0.97 -16.93 -0.02
N ASP A 99 0.91 -18.18 -0.45
CA ASP A 99 0.71 -19.32 0.44
C ASP A 99 1.93 -19.51 1.36
N VAL A 100 1.66 -19.74 2.64
CA VAL A 100 2.70 -20.04 3.64
C VAL A 100 2.68 -21.53 3.93
N GLU A 101 3.69 -22.24 3.47
CA GLU A 101 3.85 -23.68 3.73
C GLU A 101 4.15 -23.95 5.21
N LYS A 102 5.04 -23.16 5.83
CA LYS A 102 5.45 -23.34 7.23
C LYS A 102 5.75 -22.00 7.89
N LEU A 103 5.22 -21.78 9.09
CA LEU A 103 5.60 -20.67 9.97
C LEU A 103 6.23 -21.24 11.24
N LEU A 104 7.42 -20.78 11.56
CA LEU A 104 8.15 -21.14 12.77
C LEU A 104 8.22 -19.91 13.67
N LYS A 105 7.89 -20.07 14.95
CA LYS A 105 8.08 -19.07 16.00
C LYS A 105 8.95 -19.69 17.09
N PHE A 106 10.00 -18.99 17.48
CA PHE A 106 10.95 -19.41 18.52
C PHE A 106 10.78 -18.50 19.75
#